data_AF-A0A936ZJY5-F1
#
_entry.id   AF-A0A936ZJY5-F1
#
_cell.length_a   1.000
_cell.length_b   1.000
_cell.length_c   1.000
_cell.angle_alpha   90.00
_cell.angle_beta   90.00
_cell.angle_gamma   90.00
#
_symmetry.space_group_name_H-M   'P 1'
#
loop_
_entity.id
_entity.type
_entity.pdbx_description
1 polymer ?
#
loop_
_entity_poly.entity_id
_entity_poly.type
_entity_poly.pdbx_seq_one_letter_code
_entity_poly.pdbx_strand_id
1 'polypeptide(L)'
;WQLGPGTGINAIPLYTEYTGAGVRIGVVDTGLNYANPDFAGQVDLQNDYDALDQDHDANNVGGDQHGTEVALILAAAANNAFGRVGAAFGATLVGYRFDTRALRTVEQETALLRLQHSVDVSNNSWSRSGEYFRDNFNDPSYVGAAAAIAEAATVGRNGLGTVIVRSAGNDAIGGDDINTHNYYNNRFTIVVGATAQDGKVQAFSNPGASLTVVAPGEATSTAAPLGSATAALMLEANPTLGYRDVATILALTAKITDPAGAGWFTNAGQGSNGGGLHVSRKAGFGLIDALAAVRLAETWTLQSTEANRAETAATGTGQAALSDLGVMSQTVQVAADLLVERAEVEIDIAHEKIGDLRIILVSPGGTESILLDRVGNGRYDPANGWLVFTLTSTQFLGEHAQGNWTLRVEDAANGNVGTLRHWALRLHGSASTADSLHVYTNEYASMRDADAARGILVDTSGNDTLNAAAVSGHSVINLGPGETSQIAGRTLVIAADTLIENAIAGDG
;
A
#
# COMPACT_ATOMS: atom_id res chain seq x y z
N TRP A 1 -18.77 -12.79 5.58
CA TRP A 1 -19.03 -11.34 5.68
C TRP A 1 -17.85 -10.54 5.09
N GLN A 2 -16.60 -10.93 5.35
CA GLN A 2 -15.40 -10.27 4.82
C GLN A 2 -15.40 -10.11 3.29
N LEU A 3 -15.99 -11.04 2.53
CA LEU A 3 -16.09 -10.97 1.06
C LEU A 3 -17.23 -10.10 0.54
N GLY A 4 -18.21 -9.75 1.39
CA GLY A 4 -19.41 -9.03 0.99
C GLY A 4 -19.21 -7.51 0.92
N PRO A 5 -20.24 -6.76 0.49
CA PRO A 5 -20.22 -5.30 0.49
C PRO A 5 -20.29 -4.72 1.91
N GLY A 6 -20.24 -3.39 2.02
CA GLY A 6 -20.29 -2.68 3.29
C GLY A 6 -18.92 -2.67 3.96
N THR A 7 -18.78 -3.40 5.08
CA THR A 7 -17.53 -3.51 5.85
C THR A 7 -16.62 -4.64 5.36
N GLY A 8 -17.04 -5.40 4.34
CA GLY A 8 -16.18 -6.36 3.63
C GLY A 8 -15.48 -5.76 2.41
N ILE A 9 -14.65 -6.57 1.72
CA ILE A 9 -13.91 -6.17 0.52
C ILE A 9 -14.76 -6.12 -0.76
N ASN A 10 -16.06 -6.43 -0.69
CA ASN A 10 -16.96 -6.35 -1.84
C ASN A 10 -16.54 -7.20 -3.07
N ALA A 11 -16.06 -8.43 -2.84
CA ALA A 11 -15.60 -9.33 -3.90
C ALA A 11 -16.72 -10.19 -4.51
N ILE A 12 -17.80 -10.46 -3.77
CA ILE A 12 -18.88 -11.37 -4.21
C ILE A 12 -19.44 -11.05 -5.61
N PRO A 13 -19.68 -9.78 -5.99
CA PRO A 13 -20.22 -9.47 -7.31
C PRO A 13 -19.30 -9.88 -8.48
N LEU A 14 -18.00 -10.05 -8.24
CA LEU A 14 -17.01 -10.38 -9.27
C LEU A 14 -17.04 -11.85 -9.67
N TYR A 15 -17.54 -12.76 -8.82
CA TYR A 15 -17.33 -14.21 -8.99
C TYR A 15 -18.07 -14.86 -10.18
N THR A 16 -18.88 -14.09 -10.90
CA THR A 16 -19.41 -14.49 -12.21
C THR A 16 -18.42 -14.25 -13.36
N GLU A 17 -17.39 -13.44 -13.14
CA GLU A 17 -16.45 -12.93 -14.15
C GLU A 17 -14.99 -13.26 -13.80
N TYR A 18 -14.59 -13.02 -12.55
CA TYR A 18 -13.21 -13.16 -12.06
C TYR A 18 -13.17 -13.94 -10.76
N THR A 19 -12.21 -14.84 -10.65
CA THR A 19 -12.02 -15.74 -9.51
C THR A 19 -10.58 -15.79 -9.01
N GLY A 20 -9.66 -15.07 -9.66
CA GLY A 20 -8.21 -15.18 -9.54
C GLY A 20 -7.61 -16.19 -10.51
N ALA A 21 -8.36 -16.69 -11.49
CA ALA A 21 -7.90 -17.77 -12.36
C ALA A 21 -6.70 -17.34 -13.22
N GLY A 22 -5.74 -18.26 -13.38
CA GLY A 22 -4.51 -17.99 -14.13
C GLY A 22 -3.47 -17.16 -13.37
N VAL A 23 -3.77 -16.69 -12.15
CA VAL A 23 -2.82 -15.97 -11.30
C VAL A 23 -2.18 -16.92 -10.29
N ARG A 24 -0.86 -16.85 -10.17
CA ARG A 24 -0.08 -17.61 -9.18
C ARG A 24 0.26 -16.74 -7.97
N ILE A 25 -0.10 -17.21 -6.78
CA ILE A 25 0.11 -16.51 -5.51
C ILE A 25 1.09 -17.29 -4.63
N GLY A 26 2.26 -16.73 -4.37
CA GLY A 26 3.23 -17.29 -3.42
C GLY A 26 2.88 -16.91 -1.99
N VAL A 27 2.73 -17.90 -1.11
CA VAL A 27 2.44 -17.73 0.32
C VAL A 27 3.72 -17.95 1.12
N VAL A 28 4.37 -16.85 1.51
CA VAL A 28 5.55 -16.84 2.37
C VAL A 28 5.09 -16.93 3.81
N ASP A 29 5.17 -18.10 4.43
CA ASP A 29 4.62 -18.37 5.76
C ASP A 29 5.18 -19.68 6.37
N THR A 30 4.47 -20.31 7.31
CA THR A 30 4.86 -21.56 7.98
C THR A 30 4.68 -22.82 7.12
N GLY A 31 4.42 -22.68 5.82
CA GLY A 31 4.06 -23.78 4.92
C GLY A 31 2.56 -24.06 4.87
N LEU A 32 2.16 -24.94 3.95
CA LEU A 32 0.74 -25.25 3.69
C LEU A 32 0.48 -26.74 3.93
N ASN A 33 -0.66 -27.08 4.53
CA ASN A 33 -1.08 -28.47 4.64
C ASN A 33 -1.72 -28.93 3.32
N TYR A 34 -0.96 -29.60 2.44
CA TYR A 34 -1.46 -30.02 1.12
C TYR A 34 -2.61 -31.03 1.18
N ALA A 35 -2.74 -31.75 2.31
CA ALA A 35 -3.84 -32.70 2.52
C ALA A 35 -5.16 -31.99 2.90
N ASN A 36 -5.16 -30.67 3.09
CA ASN A 36 -6.38 -29.94 3.40
C ASN A 36 -7.34 -30.01 2.20
N PRO A 37 -8.54 -30.60 2.38
CA PRO A 37 -9.48 -30.80 1.27
C PRO A 37 -10.02 -29.48 0.69
N ASP A 38 -9.94 -28.37 1.44
CA ASP A 38 -10.34 -27.05 0.93
C ASP A 38 -9.43 -26.53 -0.17
N PHE A 39 -8.18 -27.02 -0.31
CA PHE A 39 -7.34 -26.59 -1.43
C PHE A 39 -7.74 -27.23 -2.76
N ALA A 40 -8.41 -28.40 -2.76
CA ALA A 40 -8.92 -29.07 -3.96
C ALA A 40 -7.93 -29.11 -5.17
N GLY A 41 -6.63 -29.25 -4.92
CA GLY A 41 -5.60 -29.30 -5.97
C GLY A 41 -5.09 -27.95 -6.49
N GLN A 42 -5.39 -26.85 -5.79
CA GLN A 42 -4.94 -25.49 -6.15
C GLN A 42 -3.50 -25.18 -5.76
N VAL A 43 -2.82 -26.07 -5.06
CA VAL A 43 -1.42 -25.88 -4.64
C VAL A 43 -0.48 -26.44 -5.70
N ASP A 44 0.44 -25.61 -6.17
CA ASP A 44 1.55 -25.94 -7.05
C ASP A 44 2.68 -26.57 -6.22
N LEU A 45 2.79 -27.89 -6.31
CA LEU A 45 3.79 -28.71 -5.62
C LEU A 45 5.13 -28.81 -6.39
N GLN A 46 5.29 -28.10 -7.51
CA GLN A 46 6.53 -28.12 -8.29
C GLN A 46 7.42 -26.92 -8.02
N ASN A 47 6.82 -25.82 -7.59
CA ASN A 47 7.50 -24.53 -7.42
C ASN A 47 7.56 -24.10 -5.95
N ASP A 48 7.17 -24.97 -5.01
CA ASP A 48 7.26 -24.73 -3.59
C ASP A 48 8.72 -24.83 -3.08
N TYR A 49 8.93 -24.31 -1.88
CA TYR A 49 10.24 -24.36 -1.24
C TYR A 49 10.14 -24.21 0.27
N ASP A 50 10.96 -24.97 0.98
CA ASP A 50 11.13 -24.90 2.42
C ASP A 50 12.53 -24.41 2.80
N ALA A 51 12.60 -23.21 3.38
CA ALA A 51 13.86 -22.65 3.86
C ALA A 51 14.29 -23.17 5.23
N LEU A 52 13.41 -23.84 5.99
CA LEU A 52 13.73 -24.49 7.25
C LEU A 52 14.52 -25.78 7.00
N ASP A 53 13.97 -26.64 6.15
CA ASP A 53 14.53 -27.96 5.83
C ASP A 53 15.43 -27.96 4.58
N GLN A 54 15.42 -26.85 3.81
CA GLN A 54 16.22 -26.59 2.60
C GLN A 54 15.94 -27.56 1.45
N ASP A 55 14.66 -27.85 1.22
CA ASP A 55 14.18 -28.72 0.15
C ASP A 55 12.94 -28.14 -0.58
N HIS A 56 12.43 -28.90 -1.54
CA HIS A 56 11.25 -28.56 -2.34
C HIS A 56 10.01 -29.29 -1.80
N ASP A 57 9.73 -29.11 -0.51
CA ASP A 57 8.52 -29.60 0.14
C ASP A 57 8.05 -28.63 1.23
N ALA A 58 7.22 -27.65 0.85
CA ALA A 58 6.67 -26.70 1.81
C ALA A 58 5.44 -27.23 2.57
N ASN A 59 5.23 -28.56 2.59
CA ASN A 59 4.09 -29.19 3.27
C ASN A 59 4.21 -29.07 4.79
N ASN A 60 3.13 -28.63 5.43
CA ASN A 60 3.10 -28.50 6.90
C ASN A 60 1.85 -29.17 7.50
N VAL A 61 1.97 -30.44 7.84
CA VAL A 61 0.88 -31.26 8.42
C VAL A 61 0.89 -31.27 9.96
N GLY A 62 2.03 -30.99 10.60
CA GLY A 62 2.22 -31.18 12.05
C GLY A 62 2.69 -29.95 12.84
N GLY A 63 2.98 -28.84 12.16
CA GLY A 63 3.48 -27.59 12.76
C GLY A 63 2.42 -26.50 12.85
N ASP A 64 2.89 -25.26 13.01
CA ASP A 64 2.05 -24.05 13.06
C ASP A 64 1.24 -23.90 11.76
N GLN A 65 -0.09 -23.95 11.87
CA GLN A 65 -1.01 -23.93 10.73
C GLN A 65 -1.31 -22.53 10.19
N HIS A 66 -0.57 -21.50 10.65
CA HIS A 66 -0.73 -20.12 10.22
C HIS A 66 -0.76 -19.98 8.68
N GLY A 67 0.22 -20.55 7.97
CA GLY A 67 0.28 -20.51 6.50
C GLY A 67 -0.93 -21.16 5.82
N THR A 68 -1.39 -22.31 6.32
CA THR A 68 -2.62 -22.97 5.83
C THR A 68 -3.84 -22.05 5.99
N GLU A 69 -4.06 -21.44 7.16
CA GLU A 69 -5.23 -20.58 7.38
C GLU A 69 -5.18 -19.30 6.52
N VAL A 70 -4.00 -18.70 6.35
CA VAL A 70 -3.79 -17.57 5.43
C VAL A 70 -4.15 -17.97 3.99
N ALA A 71 -3.67 -19.12 3.54
CA ALA A 71 -3.93 -19.63 2.22
C ALA A 71 -5.42 -19.97 1.97
N LEU A 72 -6.15 -20.41 3.00
CA LEU A 72 -7.59 -20.68 2.89
C LEU A 72 -8.41 -19.38 2.73
N ILE A 73 -8.01 -18.29 3.39
CA ILE A 73 -8.65 -16.97 3.18
C ILE A 73 -8.42 -16.50 1.73
N LEU A 74 -7.23 -16.77 1.19
CA LEU A 74 -6.84 -16.44 -0.18
C LEU A 74 -7.61 -17.26 -1.21
N ALA A 75 -7.47 -18.58 -1.17
CA ALA A 75 -7.92 -19.49 -2.22
C ALA A 75 -8.36 -20.85 -1.64
N ALA A 76 -9.25 -20.87 -0.64
CA ALA A 76 -10.06 -22.08 -0.43
C ALA A 76 -11.00 -22.28 -1.63
N ALA A 77 -11.11 -23.52 -2.11
CA ALA A 77 -11.91 -23.85 -3.27
C ALA A 77 -13.40 -23.57 -3.05
N ALA A 78 -14.06 -23.03 -4.07
CA ALA A 78 -15.51 -22.84 -4.05
C ALA A 78 -16.26 -24.14 -4.34
N ASN A 79 -17.50 -24.24 -3.84
CA ASN A 79 -18.46 -25.30 -4.18
C ASN A 79 -17.97 -26.75 -3.92
N ASN A 80 -17.06 -26.93 -2.95
CA ASN A 80 -16.43 -28.21 -2.63
C ASN A 80 -17.05 -28.95 -1.41
N ALA A 81 -18.15 -28.43 -0.86
CA ALA A 81 -18.87 -28.95 0.32
C ALA A 81 -18.18 -28.80 1.69
N PHE A 82 -17.09 -28.04 1.82
CA PHE A 82 -16.36 -27.84 3.08
C PHE A 82 -16.67 -26.50 3.79
N GLY A 83 -17.57 -25.68 3.23
CA GLY A 83 -18.23 -24.57 3.92
C GLY A 83 -17.44 -23.26 3.99
N ARG A 84 -16.30 -23.17 3.29
CA ARG A 84 -15.49 -21.95 3.12
C ARG A 84 -15.27 -21.68 1.63
N VAL A 85 -14.83 -20.46 1.32
CA VAL A 85 -14.37 -20.06 -0.01
C VAL A 85 -13.34 -18.95 0.14
N GLY A 86 -12.26 -19.04 -0.62
CA GLY A 86 -11.21 -18.02 -0.66
C GLY A 86 -11.65 -16.81 -1.47
N ALA A 87 -11.07 -15.65 -1.17
CA ALA A 87 -11.36 -14.42 -1.88
C ALA A 87 -11.01 -14.47 -3.38
N ALA A 88 -9.98 -15.24 -3.76
CA ALA A 88 -9.55 -15.55 -5.11
C ALA A 88 -9.45 -17.08 -5.31
N PHE A 89 -10.59 -17.77 -5.15
CA PHE A 89 -10.68 -19.23 -5.17
C PHE A 89 -10.32 -19.92 -6.49
N GLY A 90 -10.05 -19.18 -7.56
CA GLY A 90 -9.54 -19.69 -8.84
C GLY A 90 -8.02 -19.61 -8.97
N ALA A 91 -7.33 -18.94 -8.04
CA ALA A 91 -5.88 -18.77 -8.07
C ALA A 91 -5.11 -20.06 -7.78
N THR A 92 -3.88 -20.13 -8.27
CA THR A 92 -2.92 -21.19 -7.93
C THR A 92 -2.03 -20.72 -6.78
N LEU A 93 -1.89 -21.53 -5.73
CA LEU A 93 -1.06 -21.23 -4.57
C LEU A 93 0.32 -21.89 -4.69
N VAL A 94 1.37 -21.20 -4.25
CA VAL A 94 2.73 -21.77 -4.08
C VAL A 94 3.14 -21.62 -2.62
N GLY A 95 3.61 -22.68 -1.98
CA GLY A 95 4.05 -22.64 -0.59
C GLY A 95 5.52 -22.24 -0.45
N TYR A 96 5.81 -21.23 0.36
CA TYR A 96 7.17 -20.83 0.73
C TYR A 96 7.30 -20.89 2.26
N ARG A 97 7.90 -21.97 2.77
CA ARG A 97 7.91 -22.35 4.19
C ARG A 97 9.16 -21.85 4.92
N PHE A 98 8.99 -21.24 6.09
CA PHE A 98 10.05 -20.96 7.07
C PHE A 98 9.50 -20.92 8.50
N ASP A 99 10.40 -20.81 9.49
CA ASP A 99 10.00 -20.56 10.88
C ASP A 99 9.73 -19.06 11.09
N THR A 100 8.50 -18.70 11.45
CA THR A 100 8.09 -17.31 11.67
C THR A 100 8.34 -16.82 13.10
N ARG A 101 8.88 -17.67 13.98
CA ARG A 101 8.97 -17.45 15.44
C ARG A 101 10.39 -17.64 15.97
N ALA A 102 10.64 -18.78 16.60
CA ALA A 102 11.79 -18.99 17.48
C ALA A 102 13.07 -19.38 16.72
N LEU A 103 12.94 -20.05 15.58
CA LEU A 103 14.07 -20.47 14.76
C LEU A 103 14.25 -19.58 13.51
N ARG A 104 13.47 -18.50 13.42
CA ARG A 104 13.54 -17.51 12.35
C ARG A 104 14.94 -16.93 12.19
N THR A 105 15.45 -16.94 10.96
CA THR A 105 16.69 -16.25 10.60
C THR A 105 16.53 -15.32 9.39
N VAL A 106 17.45 -14.37 9.24
CA VAL A 106 17.45 -13.45 8.09
C VAL A 106 17.78 -14.21 6.79
N GLU A 107 18.56 -15.28 6.87
CA GLU A 107 18.87 -16.15 5.73
C GLU A 107 17.62 -16.86 5.21
N GLN A 108 16.77 -17.39 6.10
CA GLN A 108 15.49 -18.01 5.72
C GLN A 108 14.57 -16.99 5.04
N GLU A 109 14.41 -15.82 5.66
CA GLU A 109 13.62 -14.72 5.08
C GLU A 109 14.13 -14.35 3.70
N THR A 110 15.44 -14.13 3.57
CA THR A 110 16.07 -13.75 2.31
C THR A 110 15.91 -14.83 1.24
N ALA A 111 16.02 -16.11 1.60
CA ALA A 111 15.84 -17.21 0.66
C ALA A 111 14.42 -17.21 0.05
N LEU A 112 13.39 -17.03 0.88
CA LEU A 112 12.02 -16.98 0.39
C LEU A 112 11.69 -15.69 -0.36
N LEU A 113 12.22 -14.54 0.09
CA LEU A 113 12.05 -13.27 -0.63
C LEU A 113 12.64 -13.34 -2.04
N ARG A 114 13.73 -14.09 -2.26
CA ARG A 114 14.28 -14.31 -3.61
C ARG A 114 13.33 -15.09 -4.52
N LEU A 115 12.47 -15.94 -3.98
CA LEU A 115 11.53 -16.72 -4.78
C LEU A 115 10.28 -15.91 -5.18
N GLN A 116 10.10 -14.69 -4.65
CA GLN A 116 8.91 -13.90 -4.95
C GLN A 116 8.81 -13.53 -6.43
N HIS A 117 9.93 -13.41 -7.15
CA HIS A 117 9.91 -13.06 -8.57
C HIS A 117 9.25 -14.14 -9.47
N SER A 118 9.02 -15.36 -8.96
CA SER A 118 8.47 -16.50 -9.73
C SER A 118 6.94 -16.60 -9.71
N VAL A 119 6.27 -15.72 -8.95
CA VAL A 119 4.81 -15.67 -8.78
C VAL A 119 4.28 -14.32 -9.23
N ASP A 120 2.97 -14.23 -9.47
CA ASP A 120 2.33 -12.98 -9.86
C ASP A 120 2.10 -12.06 -8.65
N VAL A 121 1.65 -12.66 -7.55
CA VAL A 121 1.40 -12.00 -6.27
C VAL A 121 2.17 -12.73 -5.19
N SER A 122 2.89 -12.01 -4.33
CA SER A 122 3.51 -12.59 -3.13
C SER A 122 2.80 -12.10 -1.88
N ASN A 123 2.18 -13.02 -1.16
CA ASN A 123 1.55 -12.77 0.13
C ASN A 123 2.53 -13.04 1.28
N ASN A 124 2.76 -12.02 2.09
CA ASN A 124 3.66 -12.06 3.24
C ASN A 124 2.88 -11.70 4.52
N SER A 125 2.26 -12.71 5.11
CA SER A 125 1.41 -12.58 6.31
C SER A 125 2.20 -12.74 7.61
N TRP A 126 3.48 -12.36 7.62
CA TRP A 126 4.38 -12.45 8.76
C TRP A 126 4.96 -11.07 9.08
N SER A 127 5.43 -10.90 10.31
CA SER A 127 5.83 -9.59 10.81
C SER A 127 7.05 -9.67 11.75
N ARG A 128 7.81 -8.56 11.82
CA ARG A 128 8.83 -8.27 12.84
C ARG A 128 8.32 -7.23 13.85
N SER A 129 7.00 -7.18 14.06
CA SER A 129 6.40 -6.17 14.94
C SER A 129 7.05 -6.15 16.33
N GLY A 130 7.28 -4.95 16.85
CA GLY A 130 8.02 -4.72 18.10
C GLY A 130 9.54 -4.79 17.99
N GLU A 131 10.10 -5.21 16.84
CA GLU A 131 11.55 -5.21 16.57
C GLU A 131 11.99 -3.92 15.84
N TYR A 132 11.71 -2.76 16.43
CA TYR A 132 11.89 -1.45 15.80
C TYR A 132 13.28 -1.27 15.16
N PHE A 133 13.29 -0.87 13.89
CA PHE A 133 14.48 -0.60 13.07
C PHE A 133 15.44 -1.78 12.90
N ARG A 134 15.02 -3.01 13.26
CA ARG A 134 15.90 -4.18 13.21
C ARG A 134 16.15 -4.65 11.79
N ASP A 135 15.16 -4.58 10.91
CA ASP A 135 15.26 -5.00 9.51
C ASP A 135 15.81 -3.91 8.58
N ASN A 136 16.65 -3.02 9.13
CA ASN A 136 17.27 -1.90 8.42
C ASN A 136 18.07 -2.36 7.19
N PHE A 137 17.72 -1.89 6.00
CA PHE A 137 18.40 -2.24 4.75
C PHE A 137 19.81 -1.67 4.63
N ASN A 138 20.22 -0.76 5.52
CA ASN A 138 21.60 -0.32 5.65
C ASN A 138 22.47 -1.31 6.44
N ASP A 139 21.87 -2.27 7.15
CA ASP A 139 22.59 -3.35 7.82
C ASP A 139 23.00 -4.43 6.79
N PRO A 140 24.28 -4.85 6.72
CA PRO A 140 24.75 -5.91 5.82
C PRO A 140 23.98 -7.22 5.90
N SER A 141 23.31 -7.50 7.01
CA SER A 141 22.48 -8.71 7.19
C SER A 141 21.22 -8.66 6.32
N TYR A 142 20.67 -7.47 6.06
CA TYR A 142 19.38 -7.29 5.36
C TYR A 142 19.53 -6.82 3.91
N VAL A 143 20.74 -6.47 3.44
CA VAL A 143 20.95 -6.05 2.04
C VAL A 143 20.50 -7.11 1.03
N GLY A 144 20.62 -8.39 1.36
CA GLY A 144 20.17 -9.49 0.52
C GLY A 144 18.64 -9.53 0.38
N ALA A 145 17.93 -9.26 1.47
CA ALA A 145 16.47 -9.19 1.47
C ALA A 145 15.96 -7.94 0.73
N ALA A 146 16.63 -6.79 0.92
CA ALA A 146 16.36 -5.58 0.15
C ALA A 146 16.51 -5.80 -1.36
N ALA A 147 17.59 -6.47 -1.77
CA ALA A 147 17.83 -6.82 -3.17
C ALA A 147 16.77 -7.78 -3.72
N ALA A 148 16.36 -8.78 -2.94
CA ALA A 148 15.35 -9.76 -3.35
C ALA A 148 13.97 -9.11 -3.59
N ILE A 149 13.55 -8.21 -2.69
CA ILE A 149 12.28 -7.46 -2.84
C ILE A 149 12.33 -6.58 -4.09
N ALA A 150 13.45 -5.86 -4.31
CA ALA A 150 13.63 -5.03 -5.49
C ALA A 150 13.65 -5.85 -6.79
N GLU A 151 14.31 -7.01 -6.78
CA GLU A 151 14.36 -7.93 -7.91
C GLU A 151 12.95 -8.43 -8.27
N ALA A 152 12.17 -8.89 -7.28
CA ALA A 152 10.81 -9.37 -7.53
C ALA A 152 9.89 -8.31 -8.16
N ALA A 153 10.01 -7.04 -7.74
CA ALA A 153 9.29 -5.92 -8.35
C ALA A 153 9.84 -5.48 -9.72
N THR A 154 11.10 -5.79 -10.02
CA THR A 154 11.74 -5.39 -11.28
C THR A 154 11.57 -6.44 -12.38
N VAL A 155 11.76 -7.72 -12.07
CA VAL A 155 11.84 -8.80 -13.08
C VAL A 155 10.62 -9.72 -13.06
N GLY A 156 9.88 -9.76 -11.96
CA GLY A 156 8.67 -10.58 -11.84
C GLY A 156 7.68 -10.28 -12.96
N ARG A 157 6.88 -11.29 -13.34
CA ARG A 157 5.84 -11.14 -14.38
C ARG A 157 6.36 -10.51 -15.68
N ASN A 158 7.53 -10.97 -16.16
CA ASN A 158 8.19 -10.47 -17.37
C ASN A 158 8.49 -8.94 -17.35
N GLY A 159 8.82 -8.40 -16.17
CA GLY A 159 9.12 -6.97 -16.00
C GLY A 159 7.92 -6.11 -15.59
N LEU A 160 6.71 -6.67 -15.51
CA LEU A 160 5.56 -5.99 -14.90
C LEU A 160 5.73 -5.83 -13.38
N GLY A 161 6.55 -6.69 -12.77
CA GLY A 161 6.82 -6.74 -11.34
C GLY A 161 5.82 -7.62 -10.60
N THR A 162 6.32 -8.43 -9.69
CA THR A 162 5.50 -9.17 -8.72
C THR A 162 4.77 -8.18 -7.83
N VAL A 163 3.48 -8.40 -7.58
CA VAL A 163 2.72 -7.61 -6.60
C VAL A 163 3.05 -8.14 -5.20
N ILE A 164 3.83 -7.40 -4.42
CA ILE A 164 4.26 -7.83 -3.08
C ILE A 164 3.32 -7.23 -2.03
N VAL A 165 2.56 -8.09 -1.35
CA VAL A 165 1.59 -7.70 -0.32
C VAL A 165 2.08 -8.16 1.05
N ARG A 166 1.98 -7.27 2.04
CA ARG A 166 2.42 -7.49 3.42
C ARG A 166 1.36 -7.11 4.44
N SER A 167 1.28 -7.86 5.53
CA SER A 167 0.51 -7.46 6.71
C SER A 167 1.18 -6.32 7.46
N ALA A 168 0.42 -5.34 7.94
CA ALA A 168 0.96 -4.18 8.66
C ALA A 168 1.64 -4.52 10.01
N GLY A 169 1.25 -5.62 10.66
CA GLY A 169 1.73 -5.96 12.00
C GLY A 169 0.70 -5.65 13.10
N ASN A 170 0.91 -6.23 14.28
CA ASN A 170 -0.13 -6.35 15.32
C ASN A 170 0.27 -5.72 16.68
N ASP A 171 1.20 -4.77 16.72
CA ASP A 171 1.73 -4.18 17.96
C ASP A 171 1.54 -2.65 18.05
N ALA A 172 0.50 -2.11 17.43
CA ALA A 172 0.20 -0.67 17.53
C ALA A 172 -0.03 -0.22 18.98
N ILE A 173 -0.61 -1.09 19.82
CA ILE A 173 -0.79 -0.83 21.26
C ILE A 173 0.57 -0.71 21.98
N GLY A 174 1.57 -1.49 21.54
CA GLY A 174 2.96 -1.40 22.00
C GLY A 174 3.66 -0.12 21.55
N GLY A 175 3.10 0.60 20.58
CA GLY A 175 3.68 1.81 19.98
C GLY A 175 4.51 1.50 18.72
N ASP A 176 4.22 0.37 18.07
CA ASP A 176 4.84 0.01 16.79
C ASP A 176 4.21 0.74 15.61
N ASP A 177 5.05 0.96 14.61
CA ASP A 177 4.74 1.73 13.42
C ASP A 177 5.44 1.08 12.23
N ILE A 178 4.71 0.88 11.13
CA ILE A 178 5.28 0.21 9.95
C ILE A 178 6.48 0.98 9.37
N ASN A 179 6.58 2.28 9.62
CA ASN A 179 7.72 3.09 9.20
C ASN A 179 9.02 2.75 9.94
N THR A 180 8.96 1.94 11.01
CA THR A 180 10.16 1.43 11.69
C THR A 180 10.65 0.11 11.11
N HIS A 181 10.02 -0.42 10.06
CA HIS A 181 10.36 -1.71 9.45
C HIS A 181 10.59 -1.59 7.94
N ASN A 182 11.83 -1.84 7.49
CA ASN A 182 12.20 -1.67 6.09
C ASN A 182 11.59 -2.71 5.14
N TYR A 183 11.18 -3.87 5.65
CA TYR A 183 10.38 -4.78 4.85
C TYR A 183 8.99 -4.24 4.49
N TYR A 184 8.51 -3.20 5.17
CA TYR A 184 7.14 -2.67 5.06
C TYR A 184 7.16 -1.29 4.43
N ASN A 185 8.07 -0.44 4.92
CA ASN A 185 8.19 0.95 4.52
C ASN A 185 9.07 1.11 3.26
N ASN A 186 9.06 0.18 2.31
CA ASN A 186 9.77 0.37 1.05
C ASN A 186 8.78 0.65 -0.10
N ARG A 187 9.30 1.16 -1.22
CA ARG A 187 8.47 1.54 -2.38
C ARG A 187 7.79 0.36 -3.10
N PHE A 188 8.23 -0.87 -2.87
CA PHE A 188 7.78 -2.06 -3.62
C PHE A 188 6.58 -2.74 -3.00
N THR A 189 6.36 -2.56 -1.70
CA THR A 189 5.38 -3.34 -0.94
C THR A 189 4.06 -2.60 -0.76
N ILE A 190 2.96 -3.34 -0.91
CA ILE A 190 1.61 -2.93 -0.55
C ILE A 190 1.37 -3.43 0.88
N VAL A 191 1.17 -2.50 1.82
CA VAL A 191 0.98 -2.85 3.23
C VAL A 191 -0.51 -2.78 3.57
N VAL A 192 -1.02 -3.87 4.15
CA VAL A 192 -2.44 -4.06 4.46
C VAL A 192 -2.65 -4.13 5.97
N GLY A 193 -3.38 -3.16 6.51
CA GLY A 193 -3.84 -3.16 7.91
C GLY A 193 -5.18 -3.87 8.09
N ALA A 194 -5.69 -3.90 9.33
CA ALA A 194 -6.88 -4.68 9.67
C ALA A 194 -8.07 -3.81 10.13
N THR A 195 -9.27 -4.19 9.71
CA THR A 195 -10.55 -3.67 10.23
C THR A 195 -11.38 -4.77 10.90
N ALA A 196 -12.22 -4.36 11.84
CA ALA A 196 -13.22 -5.20 12.48
C ALA A 196 -14.53 -5.26 11.67
N GLN A 197 -15.44 -6.16 12.05
CA GLN A 197 -16.74 -6.32 11.39
C GLN A 197 -17.61 -5.06 11.40
N ASP A 198 -17.44 -4.18 12.39
CA ASP A 198 -18.13 -2.89 12.49
C ASP A 198 -17.48 -1.77 11.66
N GLY A 199 -16.43 -2.08 10.89
CA GLY A 199 -15.71 -1.14 10.04
C GLY A 199 -14.67 -0.30 10.77
N LYS A 200 -14.45 -0.52 12.07
CA LYS A 200 -13.37 0.19 12.80
C LYS A 200 -12.01 -0.39 12.45
N VAL A 201 -10.99 0.46 12.43
CA VAL A 201 -9.60 -0.02 12.37
C VAL A 201 -9.29 -0.78 13.66
N GLN A 202 -8.68 -1.96 13.53
CA GLN A 202 -8.30 -2.78 14.68
C GLN A 202 -7.22 -2.08 15.50
N ALA A 203 -7.40 -2.04 16.81
CA ALA A 203 -6.47 -1.34 17.71
C ALA A 203 -5.04 -1.91 17.72
N PHE A 204 -4.88 -3.18 17.33
CA PHE A 204 -3.56 -3.81 17.19
C PHE A 204 -2.87 -3.47 15.86
N SER A 205 -3.60 -3.03 14.83
CA SER A 205 -3.06 -2.84 13.48
C SER A 205 -2.06 -1.70 13.46
N ASN A 206 -0.79 -1.99 13.18
CA ASN A 206 0.26 -0.98 13.13
C ASN A 206 -0.10 0.16 12.15
N PRO A 207 -0.09 1.43 12.59
CA PRO A 207 -0.23 2.57 11.70
C PRO A 207 1.10 2.87 10.99
N GLY A 208 1.06 3.80 10.04
CA GLY A 208 2.24 4.46 9.49
C GLY A 208 1.96 5.21 8.20
N ALA A 209 2.93 6.00 7.76
CA ALA A 209 2.87 6.80 6.55
C ALA A 209 2.95 5.95 5.26
N SER A 210 3.47 4.73 5.33
CA SER A 210 3.58 3.82 4.17
C SER A 210 2.38 2.85 4.04
N LEU A 211 1.35 2.99 4.87
CA LEU A 211 0.22 2.07 4.91
C LEU A 211 -0.62 2.31 3.66
N THR A 212 -0.87 1.26 2.88
CA THR A 212 -1.55 1.41 1.60
C THR A 212 -3.06 1.34 1.79
N VAL A 213 -3.56 0.26 2.37
CA VAL A 213 -5.01 0.01 2.53
C VAL A 213 -5.27 -0.83 3.78
N VAL A 214 -6.54 -1.02 4.11
CA VAL A 214 -6.97 -1.98 5.13
C VAL A 214 -7.96 -2.99 4.56
N ALA A 215 -7.98 -4.17 5.17
CA ALA A 215 -8.97 -5.20 4.89
C ALA A 215 -9.51 -5.80 6.20
N PRO A 216 -10.68 -6.45 6.17
CA PRO A 216 -11.24 -7.05 7.37
C PRO A 216 -10.41 -8.23 7.88
N GLY A 217 -10.06 -8.24 9.17
CA GLY A 217 -9.28 -9.31 9.76
C GLY A 217 -9.20 -9.23 11.29
N GLU A 218 -9.07 -10.40 11.93
CA GLU A 218 -8.84 -10.52 13.39
C GLU A 218 -7.34 -10.46 13.74
N ALA A 219 -6.50 -10.41 12.71
CA ALA A 219 -5.07 -10.09 12.74
C ALA A 219 -4.70 -9.51 11.37
N THR A 220 -3.66 -8.68 11.29
CA THR A 220 -3.20 -8.15 9.99
C THR A 220 -2.73 -9.25 9.04
N SER A 221 -2.29 -10.41 9.56
CA SER A 221 -1.95 -11.60 8.78
C SER A 221 -3.15 -12.26 8.09
N THR A 222 -4.37 -12.02 8.59
CA THR A 222 -5.64 -12.45 7.97
C THR A 222 -6.29 -11.38 7.09
N ALA A 223 -5.77 -10.14 7.14
CA ALA A 223 -6.18 -9.04 6.26
C ALA A 223 -5.34 -8.99 4.97
N ALA A 224 -4.02 -9.15 5.06
CA ALA A 224 -3.11 -9.27 3.91
C ALA A 224 -3.56 -10.24 2.80
N PRO A 225 -4.04 -11.47 3.09
CA PRO A 225 -4.55 -12.38 2.06
C PRO A 225 -5.72 -11.81 1.25
N LEU A 226 -6.55 -10.93 1.83
CA LEU A 226 -7.63 -10.25 1.09
C LEU A 226 -7.10 -9.17 0.15
N GLY A 227 -6.01 -8.48 0.52
CA GLY A 227 -5.29 -7.58 -0.39
C GLY A 227 -4.64 -8.34 -1.55
N SER A 228 -3.97 -9.45 -1.25
CA SER A 228 -3.38 -10.35 -2.25
C SER A 228 -4.43 -10.93 -3.20
N ALA A 229 -5.59 -11.35 -2.69
CA ALA A 229 -6.71 -11.82 -3.51
C ALA A 229 -7.27 -10.73 -4.41
N THR A 230 -7.41 -9.50 -3.90
CA THR A 230 -7.89 -8.37 -4.70
C THR A 230 -6.92 -8.07 -5.84
N ALA A 231 -5.61 -8.07 -5.57
CA ALA A 231 -4.60 -7.96 -6.61
C ALA A 231 -4.72 -9.09 -7.64
N ALA A 232 -4.94 -10.34 -7.23
CA ALA A 232 -5.14 -11.44 -8.16
C ALA A 232 -6.37 -11.27 -9.04
N LEU A 233 -7.49 -10.81 -8.50
CA LEU A 233 -8.70 -10.51 -9.28
C LEU A 233 -8.44 -9.39 -10.30
N MET A 234 -7.68 -8.35 -9.91
CA MET A 234 -7.28 -7.28 -10.84
C MET A 234 -6.36 -7.79 -11.96
N LEU A 235 -5.42 -8.68 -11.65
CA LEU A 235 -4.49 -9.24 -12.63
C LEU A 235 -5.16 -10.24 -13.58
N GLU A 236 -6.22 -10.92 -13.16
CA GLU A 236 -7.06 -11.72 -14.06
C GLU A 236 -7.82 -10.82 -15.04
N ALA A 237 -8.40 -9.72 -14.55
CA ALA A 237 -9.12 -8.75 -15.37
C ALA A 237 -8.20 -7.99 -16.34
N ASN A 238 -6.99 -7.65 -15.89
CA ASN A 238 -5.99 -6.97 -16.70
C ASN A 238 -4.59 -7.51 -16.40
N PRO A 239 -4.10 -8.50 -17.18
CA PRO A 239 -2.79 -9.09 -16.96
C PRO A 239 -1.63 -8.16 -17.30
N THR A 240 -1.88 -6.99 -17.92
CA THR A 240 -0.84 -6.04 -18.34
C THR A 240 -0.49 -5.00 -17.29
N LEU A 241 -1.21 -4.98 -16.16
CA LEU A 241 -0.91 -4.09 -15.03
C LEU A 241 0.50 -4.35 -14.50
N GLY A 242 1.26 -3.28 -14.31
CA GLY A 242 2.48 -3.33 -13.51
C GLY A 242 2.18 -3.25 -12.01
N TYR A 243 3.16 -3.61 -11.17
CA TYR A 243 2.98 -3.63 -9.72
C TYR A 243 2.61 -2.25 -9.14
N ARG A 244 3.07 -1.16 -9.77
CA ARG A 244 2.73 0.22 -9.38
C ARG A 244 1.28 0.55 -9.73
N ASP A 245 0.78 0.08 -10.88
CA ASP A 245 -0.63 0.26 -11.26
C ASP A 245 -1.56 -0.39 -10.23
N VAL A 246 -1.24 -1.61 -9.78
CA VAL A 246 -2.04 -2.32 -8.78
C VAL A 246 -2.11 -1.53 -7.47
N ALA A 247 -0.99 -1.00 -6.99
CA ALA A 247 -0.95 -0.18 -5.78
C ALA A 247 -1.78 1.11 -5.94
N THR A 248 -1.68 1.78 -7.10
CA THR A 248 -2.40 3.02 -7.39
C THR A 248 -3.91 2.79 -7.52
N ILE A 249 -4.34 1.73 -8.21
CA ILE A 249 -5.76 1.37 -8.32
C ILE A 249 -6.36 1.05 -6.95
N LEU A 250 -5.65 0.30 -6.10
CA LEU A 250 -6.09 0.02 -4.73
C LEU A 250 -6.28 1.32 -3.93
N ALA A 251 -5.36 2.28 -4.06
CA ALA A 251 -5.48 3.58 -3.41
C ALA A 251 -6.66 4.41 -3.93
N LEU A 252 -6.84 4.48 -5.25
CA LEU A 252 -7.90 5.27 -5.90
C LEU A 252 -9.30 4.75 -5.57
N THR A 253 -9.44 3.44 -5.34
CA THR A 253 -10.73 2.76 -5.16
C THR A 253 -11.06 2.42 -3.71
N ALA A 254 -10.11 2.60 -2.79
CA ALA A 254 -10.33 2.36 -1.37
C ALA A 254 -11.35 3.34 -0.78
N LYS A 255 -12.13 2.84 0.19
CA LYS A 255 -13.23 3.57 0.82
C LYS A 255 -12.89 4.06 2.21
N ILE A 256 -13.37 5.23 2.58
CA ILE A 256 -13.30 5.72 3.95
C ILE A 256 -13.96 4.70 4.88
N THR A 257 -13.21 4.26 5.89
CA THR A 257 -13.66 3.41 6.99
C THR A 257 -13.26 4.07 8.30
N ASP A 258 -13.99 3.77 9.38
CA ASP A 258 -13.79 4.45 10.67
C ASP A 258 -13.66 5.99 10.55
N PRO A 259 -14.66 6.68 9.97
CA PRO A 259 -14.54 8.09 9.60
C PRO A 259 -14.21 9.01 10.78
N ALA A 260 -14.57 8.62 12.00
CA ALA A 260 -14.29 9.39 13.21
C ALA A 260 -12.98 8.98 13.92
N GLY A 261 -12.53 7.73 13.79
CA GLY A 261 -11.41 7.18 14.57
C GLY A 261 -10.08 7.07 13.82
N ALA A 262 -10.10 7.06 12.48
CA ALA A 262 -8.91 6.85 11.66
C ALA A 262 -8.09 8.14 11.40
N GLY A 263 -8.64 9.33 11.69
CA GLY A 263 -7.90 10.59 11.53
C GLY A 263 -7.62 10.95 10.06
N TRP A 264 -8.67 10.96 9.25
CA TRP A 264 -8.60 11.25 7.82
C TRP A 264 -8.19 12.69 7.52
N PHE A 265 -7.38 12.86 6.49
CA PHE A 265 -7.13 14.14 5.82
C PHE A 265 -7.16 13.95 4.30
N THR A 266 -7.22 15.03 3.53
CA THR A 266 -7.10 15.01 2.07
C THR A 266 -5.71 15.50 1.68
N ASN A 267 -5.01 14.76 0.83
CA ASN A 267 -3.71 15.18 0.31
C ASN A 267 -3.85 16.23 -0.81
N ALA A 268 -2.74 16.79 -1.29
CA ALA A 268 -2.76 17.84 -2.30
C ALA A 268 -2.77 17.30 -3.75
N GLY A 269 -2.97 15.99 -3.93
CA GLY A 269 -3.02 15.36 -5.23
C GLY A 269 -4.24 15.81 -6.03
N GLN A 270 -4.30 15.40 -7.30
CA GLN A 270 -5.43 15.68 -8.19
C GLN A 270 -5.89 14.39 -8.88
N GLY A 271 -7.02 14.46 -9.59
CA GLY A 271 -7.51 13.35 -10.42
C GLY A 271 -8.27 12.25 -9.66
N SER A 272 -8.53 12.39 -8.35
CA SER A 272 -9.38 11.46 -7.60
C SER A 272 -10.63 12.15 -7.07
N ASN A 273 -11.80 11.74 -7.58
CA ASN A 273 -13.10 12.29 -7.17
C ASN A 273 -13.10 13.83 -7.18
N GLY A 274 -12.54 14.43 -8.23
CA GLY A 274 -12.45 15.88 -8.42
C GLY A 274 -11.43 16.61 -7.53
N GLY A 275 -10.48 15.90 -6.92
CA GLY A 275 -9.41 16.52 -6.11
C GLY A 275 -8.38 15.50 -5.61
N GLY A 276 -7.87 15.73 -4.39
CA GLY A 276 -6.92 14.85 -3.73
C GLY A 276 -7.55 13.61 -3.10
N LEU A 277 -6.70 12.65 -2.75
CA LEU A 277 -7.07 11.42 -2.08
C LEU A 277 -7.32 11.65 -0.60
N HIS A 278 -8.26 10.91 -0.02
CA HIS A 278 -8.36 10.76 1.42
C HIS A 278 -7.28 9.80 1.92
N VAL A 279 -6.65 10.15 3.04
CA VAL A 279 -5.51 9.42 3.59
C VAL A 279 -5.60 9.38 5.11
N SER A 280 -5.15 8.26 5.68
CA SER A 280 -5.05 8.01 7.12
C SER A 280 -3.78 7.23 7.45
N ARG A 281 -3.12 7.56 8.55
CA ARG A 281 -2.03 6.71 9.08
C ARG A 281 -2.50 5.36 9.60
N LYS A 282 -3.77 5.26 10.02
CA LYS A 282 -4.35 4.04 10.60
C LYS A 282 -5.02 3.16 9.55
N ALA A 283 -5.50 3.77 8.46
CA ALA A 283 -6.26 3.08 7.43
C ALA A 283 -5.64 3.14 6.01
N GLY A 284 -4.50 3.81 5.83
CA GLY A 284 -3.95 4.08 4.50
C GLY A 284 -4.91 4.93 3.68
N PHE A 285 -5.17 4.52 2.44
CA PHE A 285 -6.23 5.07 1.59
C PHE A 285 -7.61 4.48 1.89
N GLY A 286 -7.73 3.52 2.82
CA GLY A 286 -9.02 3.02 3.29
C GLY A 286 -9.26 1.53 3.07
N LEU A 287 -10.52 1.13 3.29
CA LEU A 287 -10.98 -0.24 3.15
C LEU A 287 -11.01 -0.62 1.67
N ILE A 288 -10.39 -1.74 1.33
CA ILE A 288 -10.42 -2.29 -0.03
C ILE A 288 -11.87 -2.45 -0.52
N ASP A 289 -12.12 -2.02 -1.75
CA ASP A 289 -13.31 -2.38 -2.53
C ASP A 289 -12.87 -3.12 -3.80
N ALA A 290 -12.89 -4.45 -3.75
CA ALA A 290 -12.41 -5.30 -4.83
C ALA A 290 -13.22 -5.10 -6.11
N LEU A 291 -14.55 -4.91 -6.03
CA LEU A 291 -15.36 -4.60 -7.20
C LEU A 291 -14.89 -3.32 -7.88
N ALA A 292 -14.76 -2.23 -7.13
CA ALA A 292 -14.30 -0.95 -7.68
C ALA A 292 -12.88 -1.05 -8.25
N ALA A 293 -11.98 -1.74 -7.55
CA ALA A 293 -10.60 -1.98 -7.99
C ALA A 293 -10.55 -2.76 -9.31
N VAL A 294 -11.34 -3.83 -9.45
CA VAL A 294 -11.39 -4.64 -10.67
C VAL A 294 -12.02 -3.88 -11.83
N ARG A 295 -13.13 -3.16 -11.61
CA ARG A 295 -13.72 -2.31 -12.68
C ARG A 295 -12.77 -1.24 -13.17
N LEU A 296 -12.00 -0.62 -12.28
CA LEU A 296 -10.95 0.31 -12.68
C LEU A 296 -9.82 -0.40 -13.44
N ALA A 297 -9.40 -1.59 -13.01
CA ALA A 297 -8.38 -2.40 -13.67
C ALA A 297 -8.75 -2.78 -15.12
N GLU A 298 -10.00 -3.14 -15.39
CA GLU A 298 -10.51 -3.49 -16.73
C GLU A 298 -10.30 -2.37 -17.76
N THR A 299 -10.32 -1.13 -17.28
CA THR A 299 -10.27 0.07 -18.11
C THR A 299 -8.95 0.82 -17.97
N TRP A 300 -8.00 0.25 -17.22
CA TRP A 300 -6.69 0.84 -16.99
C TRP A 300 -5.78 0.64 -18.18
N THR A 301 -5.40 1.75 -18.82
CA THR A 301 -4.56 1.75 -20.03
C THR A 301 -3.10 2.11 -19.76
N LEU A 302 -2.78 2.59 -18.55
CA LEU A 302 -1.40 2.85 -18.15
C LEU A 302 -0.69 1.52 -17.84
N GLN A 303 0.63 1.54 -17.92
CA GLN A 303 1.48 0.42 -17.51
C GLN A 303 2.68 0.97 -16.76
N SER A 304 2.64 0.90 -15.44
CA SER A 304 3.62 1.48 -14.53
C SER A 304 4.46 0.38 -13.88
N THR A 305 5.74 0.33 -14.23
CA THR A 305 6.71 -0.68 -13.79
C THR A 305 7.96 -0.01 -13.22
N GLU A 306 8.98 -0.76 -12.77
CA GLU A 306 10.27 -0.13 -12.43
C GLU A 306 10.96 0.45 -13.67
N ALA A 307 10.77 -0.15 -14.86
CA ALA A 307 11.46 0.26 -16.08
C ALA A 307 11.12 1.70 -16.54
N ASN A 308 9.93 2.20 -16.18
CA ASN A 308 9.47 3.54 -16.53
C ASN A 308 9.19 4.44 -15.30
N ARG A 309 9.76 4.08 -14.14
CA ARG A 309 9.64 4.89 -12.93
C ARG A 309 10.46 6.17 -13.05
N ALA A 310 9.82 7.32 -12.85
CA ALA A 310 10.50 8.59 -12.70
C ALA A 310 11.07 8.74 -11.28
N GLU A 311 12.14 9.53 -11.16
CA GLU A 311 12.77 9.85 -9.88
C GLU A 311 13.24 11.30 -9.86
N THR A 312 13.10 11.94 -8.71
CA THR A 312 13.75 13.21 -8.40
C THR A 312 14.20 13.18 -6.94
N ALA A 313 15.26 13.92 -6.61
CA ALA A 313 15.82 13.90 -5.28
C ALA A 313 16.37 15.27 -4.88
N ALA A 314 16.39 15.52 -3.57
CA ALA A 314 17.01 16.69 -2.98
C ALA A 314 17.60 16.34 -1.62
N THR A 315 18.66 17.03 -1.22
CA THR A 315 19.42 16.72 -0.01
C THR A 315 19.53 17.94 0.88
N GLY A 316 19.27 17.75 2.19
CA GLY A 316 19.44 18.80 3.19
C GLY A 316 20.91 19.19 3.33
N THR A 317 21.18 20.48 3.43
CA THR A 317 22.54 21.00 3.62
C THR A 317 22.79 21.40 5.06
N GLY A 318 23.87 20.89 5.64
CA GLY A 318 24.32 21.25 6.98
C GLY A 318 23.52 20.56 8.09
N GLN A 319 24.10 20.59 9.30
CA GLN A 319 23.47 20.01 10.49
C GLN A 319 22.51 21.01 11.12
N ALA A 320 21.45 20.53 11.75
CA ALA A 320 20.52 21.34 12.53
C ALA A 320 20.44 20.84 13.97
N ALA A 321 20.63 21.74 14.94
CA ALA A 321 20.42 21.43 16.34
C ALA A 321 18.92 21.29 16.63
N LEU A 322 18.58 20.30 17.46
CA LEU A 322 17.25 20.11 18.03
C LEU A 322 17.35 20.42 19.52
N SER A 323 16.70 21.49 19.97
CA SER A 323 16.61 21.81 21.39
C SER A 323 15.60 20.89 22.08
N ASP A 324 15.72 20.77 23.41
CA ASP A 324 14.76 20.10 24.28
C ASP A 324 13.38 20.73 24.13
N LEU A 325 12.33 19.91 23.98
CA LEU A 325 10.98 20.32 23.56
C LEU A 325 10.93 21.20 22.31
N GLY A 326 11.97 21.12 21.48
CA GLY A 326 12.17 21.98 20.32
C GLY A 326 11.48 21.45 19.08
N VAL A 327 11.32 22.36 18.12
CA VAL A 327 10.99 22.02 16.74
C VAL A 327 12.09 22.58 15.86
N MET A 328 12.69 21.71 15.05
CA MET A 328 13.57 22.12 13.96
C MET A 328 12.85 21.93 12.63
N SER A 329 13.24 22.72 11.62
CA SER A 329 12.78 22.54 10.24
C SER A 329 13.93 22.80 9.26
N GLN A 330 14.04 21.96 8.24
CA GLN A 330 14.92 22.19 7.09
C GLN A 330 14.12 21.99 5.81
N THR A 331 14.31 22.89 4.84
CA THR A 331 13.63 22.86 3.55
C THR A 331 14.63 22.59 2.43
N VAL A 332 14.24 21.72 1.50
CA VAL A 332 14.96 21.47 0.25
C VAL A 332 14.09 21.84 -0.95
N GLN A 333 14.74 22.21 -2.04
CA GLN A 333 14.08 22.50 -3.32
C GLN A 333 14.19 21.28 -4.23
N VAL A 334 13.04 20.74 -4.62
CA VAL A 334 12.96 19.73 -5.68
C VAL A 334 12.69 20.45 -7.00
N ALA A 335 13.65 20.39 -7.92
CA ALA A 335 13.60 21.17 -9.17
C ALA A 335 12.79 20.50 -10.28
N ALA A 336 12.94 19.18 -10.44
CA ALA A 336 12.23 18.41 -11.46
C ALA A 336 10.88 17.93 -10.94
N ASP A 337 9.87 17.99 -11.81
CA ASP A 337 8.51 17.56 -11.48
C ASP A 337 8.25 16.10 -11.87
N LEU A 338 7.38 15.45 -11.11
CA LEU A 338 6.80 14.14 -11.34
C LEU A 338 5.50 14.03 -10.53
N LEU A 339 4.62 13.09 -10.87
CA LEU A 339 3.49 12.73 -10.02
C LEU A 339 3.97 11.71 -8.98
N VAL A 340 3.96 12.11 -7.71
CA VAL A 340 4.53 11.33 -6.60
C VAL A 340 3.68 10.09 -6.35
N GLU A 341 4.34 8.95 -6.22
CA GLU A 341 3.74 7.69 -5.75
C GLU A 341 4.34 7.25 -4.42
N ARG A 342 5.64 7.50 -4.22
CA ARG A 342 6.39 7.18 -3.01
C ARG A 342 7.38 8.30 -2.68
N ALA A 343 7.43 8.68 -1.42
CA ALA A 343 8.51 9.50 -0.87
C ALA A 343 9.40 8.64 0.03
N GLU A 344 10.72 8.67 -0.17
CA GLU A 344 11.71 8.05 0.71
C GLU A 344 12.56 9.16 1.37
N VAL A 345 12.66 9.13 2.69
CA VAL A 345 13.42 10.08 3.51
C VAL A 345 14.50 9.32 4.24
N GLU A 346 15.73 9.46 3.76
CA GLU A 346 16.93 9.02 4.44
C GLU A 346 17.25 10.01 5.57
N ILE A 347 17.49 9.52 6.78
CA ILE A 347 17.82 10.33 7.96
C ILE A 347 19.10 9.83 8.62
N ASP A 348 19.91 10.76 9.13
CA ASP A 348 20.93 10.52 10.17
C ASP A 348 20.68 11.55 11.28
N ILE A 349 20.20 11.07 12.42
CA ILE A 349 19.85 11.91 13.56
C ILE A 349 20.49 11.38 14.85
N ALA A 350 21.11 12.29 15.60
CA ALA A 350 21.62 12.04 16.93
C ALA A 350 20.60 12.50 17.97
N HIS A 351 20.13 11.58 18.80
CA HIS A 351 19.29 11.87 19.97
C HIS A 351 19.36 10.65 20.90
N GLU A 352 19.64 10.85 22.19
CA GLU A 352 19.67 9.74 23.16
C GLU A 352 18.26 9.15 23.39
N LYS A 353 17.22 9.93 23.08
CA LYS A 353 15.82 9.56 23.22
C LYS A 353 15.07 9.53 21.90
N ILE A 354 15.43 8.65 20.98
CA ILE A 354 14.79 8.58 19.65
C ILE A 354 13.28 8.34 19.77
N GLY A 355 12.84 7.63 20.81
CA GLY A 355 11.44 7.36 21.08
C GLY A 355 10.64 8.63 21.36
N ASP A 356 11.26 9.76 21.71
CA ASP A 356 10.56 11.02 21.94
C ASP A 356 10.35 11.84 20.68
N LEU A 357 10.96 11.46 19.56
CA LEU A 357 10.92 12.25 18.34
C LEU A 357 9.63 12.03 17.54
N ARG A 358 9.19 13.12 16.90
CA ARG A 358 8.26 13.08 15.77
C ARG A 358 8.98 13.60 14.53
N ILE A 359 8.88 12.88 13.43
CA ILE A 359 9.49 13.26 12.14
C ILE A 359 8.35 13.44 11.14
N ILE A 360 8.23 14.62 10.57
CA ILE A 360 7.16 15.01 9.64
C ILE A 360 7.79 15.51 8.34
N LEU A 361 7.31 15.00 7.21
CA LEU A 361 7.60 15.56 5.89
C LEU A 361 6.41 16.39 5.42
N VAL A 362 6.67 17.60 4.94
CA VAL A 362 5.66 18.51 4.39
C VAL A 362 5.92 18.73 2.91
N SER A 363 4.92 18.47 2.07
CA SER A 363 4.99 18.66 0.62
C SER A 363 4.79 20.13 0.20
N PRO A 364 5.12 20.50 -1.05
CA PRO A 364 4.86 21.83 -1.59
C PRO A 364 3.37 22.20 -1.54
N GLY A 365 2.48 21.22 -1.71
CA GLY A 365 1.04 21.38 -1.62
C GLY A 365 0.50 21.53 -0.19
N GLY A 366 1.36 21.42 0.82
CA GLY A 366 1.01 21.58 2.23
C GLY A 366 0.56 20.31 2.93
N THR A 367 0.60 19.14 2.27
CA THR A 367 0.32 17.86 2.90
C THR A 367 1.38 17.56 3.96
N GLU A 368 0.96 17.22 5.18
CA GLU A 368 1.86 16.79 6.24
C GLU A 368 1.77 15.27 6.42
N SER A 369 2.89 14.57 6.25
CA SER A 369 3.01 13.14 6.52
C SER A 369 3.94 12.91 7.71
N ILE A 370 3.38 12.40 8.81
CA ILE A 370 4.16 12.03 9.98
C ILE A 370 4.82 10.68 9.69
N LEU A 371 6.13 10.68 9.46
CA LEU A 371 6.94 9.51 9.12
C LEU A 371 7.34 8.70 10.34
N LEU A 372 7.48 9.37 11.49
CA LEU A 372 7.78 8.74 12.77
C LEU A 372 7.02 9.48 13.87
N ASP A 373 6.38 8.75 14.78
CA ASP A 373 5.60 9.34 15.86
C ASP A 373 5.86 8.59 17.16
N ARG A 374 6.85 9.09 17.91
CA ARG A 374 7.20 8.63 19.25
C ARG A 374 7.27 7.11 19.42
N VAL A 375 8.24 6.48 18.76
CA VAL A 375 8.37 5.00 18.66
C VAL A 375 8.31 4.31 20.03
N GLY A 376 7.56 3.21 20.09
CA GLY A 376 7.36 2.44 21.31
C GLY A 376 6.62 3.24 22.38
N ASN A 377 5.80 4.21 21.98
CA ASN A 377 5.15 5.19 22.87
C ASN A 377 6.16 5.98 23.71
N GLY A 378 7.28 6.42 23.13
CA GLY A 378 8.33 7.13 23.86
C GLY A 378 9.34 6.23 24.58
N ARG A 379 9.38 4.94 24.28
CA ARG A 379 10.19 3.96 25.05
C ARG A 379 11.33 3.34 24.25
N TYR A 380 11.34 3.51 22.93
CA TYR A 380 12.41 2.97 22.11
C TYR A 380 13.58 3.94 22.04
N ASP A 381 14.75 3.53 22.55
CA ASP A 381 15.98 4.29 22.44
C ASP A 381 17.13 3.37 21.99
N PRO A 382 17.82 3.67 20.87
CA PRO A 382 18.93 2.85 20.43
C PRO A 382 20.15 3.09 21.32
N ALA A 383 20.89 2.02 21.67
CA ALA A 383 22.01 2.08 22.61
C ALA A 383 23.16 3.01 22.18
N ASN A 384 23.26 3.30 20.89
CA ASN A 384 24.28 4.18 20.31
C ASN A 384 23.88 5.68 20.32
N GLY A 385 22.63 6.01 20.67
CA GLY A 385 22.13 7.39 20.71
C GLY A 385 21.95 8.06 19.35
N TRP A 386 21.83 7.30 18.26
CA TRP A 386 21.55 7.82 16.93
C TRP A 386 20.76 6.84 16.06
N LEU A 387 20.09 7.38 15.03
CA LEU A 387 19.31 6.62 14.06
C LEU A 387 19.75 6.98 12.64
N VAL A 388 20.20 5.98 11.86
CA VAL A 388 20.33 6.07 10.41
C VAL A 388 19.36 5.09 9.77
N PHE A 389 18.35 5.62 9.09
CA PHE A 389 17.25 4.83 8.56
C PHE A 389 16.61 5.53 7.35
N THR A 390 15.89 4.75 6.54
CA THR A 390 15.05 5.31 5.47
C THR A 390 13.60 5.15 5.87
N LEU A 391 12.88 6.26 6.01
CA LEU A 391 11.44 6.29 6.25
C LEU A 391 10.73 6.52 4.92
N THR A 392 9.50 6.04 4.75
CA THR A 392 8.76 6.31 3.50
C THR A 392 7.33 6.77 3.71
N SER A 393 6.70 7.30 2.67
CA SER A 393 5.30 7.70 2.70
C SER A 393 4.65 7.45 1.35
N THR A 394 3.41 6.95 1.40
CA THR A 394 2.48 6.88 0.25
C THR A 394 1.52 8.07 0.25
N GLN A 395 1.52 8.90 1.30
CA GLN A 395 0.44 9.87 1.56
C GLN A 395 0.41 11.04 0.57
N PHE A 396 1.47 11.21 -0.22
CA PHE A 396 1.59 12.22 -1.26
C PHE A 396 1.18 11.70 -2.66
N LEU A 397 0.52 10.53 -2.73
CA LEU A 397 0.12 9.94 -4.01
C LEU A 397 -0.66 10.92 -4.88
N GLY A 398 -0.17 11.14 -6.11
CA GLY A 398 -0.75 12.05 -7.10
C GLY A 398 -0.36 13.52 -6.94
N GLU A 399 0.48 13.88 -5.97
CA GLU A 399 0.99 15.25 -5.84
C GLU A 399 2.12 15.55 -6.83
N HIS A 400 2.22 16.79 -7.28
CA HIS A 400 3.38 17.27 -8.02
C HIS A 400 4.60 17.37 -7.10
N ALA A 401 5.73 16.83 -7.55
CA ALA A 401 6.98 16.78 -6.79
C ALA A 401 7.70 18.13 -6.73
N GLN A 402 7.56 18.97 -7.75
CA GLN A 402 8.33 20.21 -7.85
C GLN A 402 7.98 21.20 -6.72
N GLY A 403 9.00 21.76 -6.09
CA GLY A 403 8.85 22.85 -5.10
C GLY A 403 9.54 22.58 -3.77
N ASN A 404 9.03 23.25 -2.74
CA ASN A 404 9.61 23.25 -1.39
C ASN A 404 9.13 22.03 -0.60
N TRP A 405 10.05 21.14 -0.26
CA TRP A 405 9.79 20.06 0.69
C TRP A 405 10.45 20.38 2.03
N THR A 406 9.71 20.25 3.13
CA THR A 406 10.21 20.60 4.46
C THR A 406 10.20 19.38 5.37
N LEU A 407 11.37 19.02 5.91
CA LEU A 407 11.49 18.07 7.01
C LEU A 407 11.38 18.83 8.33
N ARG A 408 10.41 18.44 9.16
CA ARG A 408 10.21 18.94 10.52
C ARG A 408 10.49 17.82 11.52
N VAL A 409 11.30 18.11 12.52
CA VAL A 409 11.59 17.17 13.62
C VAL A 409 11.23 17.86 14.92
N GLU A 410 10.43 17.20 15.73
CA GLU A 410 9.93 17.68 17.00
C GLU A 410 10.46 16.77 18.10
N ASP A 411 11.03 17.34 19.15
CA ASP A 411 11.25 16.64 20.41
C ASP A 411 10.00 16.79 21.28
N ALA A 412 9.33 15.67 21.57
CA ALA A 412 8.03 15.67 22.24
C ALA A 412 8.10 15.31 23.73
N ALA A 413 9.29 15.22 24.32
CA ALA A 413 9.47 15.01 25.76
C ALA A 413 10.64 15.82 26.32
N ASN A 414 10.68 15.95 27.65
CA ASN A 414 11.72 16.73 28.32
C ASN A 414 13.00 15.93 28.52
N GLY A 415 14.14 16.61 28.43
CA GLY A 415 15.39 16.24 29.08
C GLY A 415 16.55 15.91 28.15
N ASN A 416 16.32 15.90 26.83
CA ASN A 416 17.35 15.57 25.85
C ASN A 416 17.39 16.60 24.73
N VAL A 417 18.51 16.63 24.02
CA VAL A 417 18.71 17.48 22.84
C VAL A 417 19.26 16.60 21.74
N GLY A 418 19.19 17.07 20.50
CA GLY A 418 19.69 16.32 19.36
C GLY A 418 20.31 17.16 18.28
N THR A 419 20.67 16.46 17.21
CA THR A 419 21.16 17.07 16.00
C THR A 419 20.74 16.23 14.81
N LEU A 420 20.00 16.82 13.89
CA LEU A 420 19.84 16.28 12.55
C LEU A 420 21.17 16.48 11.82
N ARG A 421 21.88 15.38 11.55
CA ARG A 421 23.21 15.42 10.92
C ARG A 421 23.08 15.43 9.40
N HIS A 422 22.13 14.66 8.87
CA HIS A 422 21.85 14.55 7.45
C HIS A 422 20.39 14.15 7.21
N TRP A 423 19.85 14.58 6.08
CA TRP A 423 18.70 13.94 5.47
C TRP A 423 18.69 14.13 3.96
N ALA A 424 18.06 13.19 3.26
CA ALA A 424 17.82 13.27 1.83
C ALA A 424 16.40 12.80 1.51
N LEU A 425 15.77 13.46 0.55
CA LEU A 425 14.47 13.12 -0.01
C LEU A 425 14.66 12.53 -1.40
N ARG A 426 14.09 11.35 -1.63
CA ARG A 426 13.89 10.78 -2.96
C ARG A 426 12.39 10.64 -3.19
N LEU A 427 11.92 11.13 -4.33
CA LEU A 427 10.54 11.02 -4.76
C LEU A 427 10.50 10.13 -5.99
N HIS A 428 9.57 9.19 -5.98
CA HIS A 428 9.38 8.21 -7.02
C HIS A 428 7.95 8.30 -7.53
N GLY A 429 7.76 8.14 -8.83
CA GLY A 429 6.43 8.01 -9.39
C GLY A 429 6.42 8.07 -10.91
N SER A 430 5.39 8.70 -11.46
CA SER A 430 5.18 8.78 -12.89
C SER A 430 5.64 10.13 -13.45
N ALA A 431 6.11 10.16 -14.69
CA ALA A 431 6.48 11.41 -15.33
C ALA A 431 5.29 12.38 -15.34
N SER A 432 5.54 13.65 -15.05
CA SER A 432 4.53 14.70 -15.15
C SER A 432 4.30 15.01 -16.63
N THR A 433 3.09 14.74 -17.11
CA THR A 433 2.65 15.00 -18.49
C THR A 433 1.43 15.91 -18.49
N ALA A 434 1.10 16.46 -19.66
CA ALA A 434 -0.18 17.14 -19.84
C ALA A 434 -1.35 16.15 -19.71
N ASP A 435 -1.18 14.92 -20.20
CA ASP A 435 -2.19 13.87 -20.14
C ASP A 435 -2.49 13.44 -18.70
N SER A 436 -3.77 13.47 -18.34
CA SER A 436 -4.30 13.21 -17.01
C SER A 436 -5.40 12.14 -17.02
N LEU A 437 -5.43 11.35 -15.95
CA LEU A 437 -6.48 10.38 -15.67
C LEU A 437 -7.29 10.85 -14.45
N HIS A 438 -8.56 11.21 -14.68
CA HIS A 438 -9.49 11.66 -13.66
C HIS A 438 -10.43 10.51 -13.27
N VAL A 439 -10.14 9.86 -12.15
CA VAL A 439 -10.89 8.71 -11.65
C VAL A 439 -12.01 9.16 -10.71
N TYR A 440 -13.21 8.64 -10.96
CA TYR A 440 -14.37 8.80 -10.10
C TYR A 440 -14.84 7.45 -9.58
N THR A 441 -15.15 7.40 -8.29
CA THR A 441 -15.66 6.21 -7.59
C THR A 441 -17.00 6.52 -6.94
N ASN A 442 -17.62 5.50 -6.33
CA ASN A 442 -18.83 5.70 -5.53
C ASN A 442 -18.66 6.72 -4.38
N GLU A 443 -17.44 7.01 -3.94
CA GLU A 443 -17.19 8.04 -2.92
C GLU A 443 -17.28 9.47 -3.43
N TYR A 444 -17.30 9.69 -4.75
CA TYR A 444 -17.47 11.04 -5.32
C TYR A 444 -18.67 11.76 -4.72
N ALA A 445 -19.78 11.06 -4.48
CA ALA A 445 -20.98 11.65 -3.94
C ALA A 445 -20.77 12.30 -2.55
N SER A 446 -20.13 11.58 -1.62
CA SER A 446 -19.88 12.09 -0.27
C SER A 446 -18.78 13.15 -0.25
N MET A 447 -17.74 12.97 -1.07
CA MET A 447 -16.63 13.93 -1.16
C MET A 447 -17.08 15.27 -1.75
N ARG A 448 -17.86 15.25 -2.83
CA ARG A 448 -18.41 16.46 -3.44
C ARG A 448 -19.40 17.17 -2.53
N ASP A 449 -20.19 16.44 -1.74
CA ASP A 449 -21.12 17.06 -0.80
C ASP A 449 -20.38 17.72 0.38
N ALA A 450 -19.18 17.22 0.74
CA ALA A 450 -18.30 17.83 1.73
C ALA A 450 -17.50 19.03 1.16
N ASP A 451 -17.12 18.97 -0.11
CA ASP A 451 -16.41 20.04 -0.82
C ASP A 451 -16.95 20.23 -2.24
N ALA A 452 -17.69 21.31 -2.44
CA ALA A 452 -18.31 21.63 -3.72
C ALA A 452 -17.29 21.89 -4.85
N ALA A 453 -16.04 22.24 -4.53
CA ALA A 453 -15.00 22.48 -5.54
C ALA A 453 -14.68 21.22 -6.34
N ARG A 454 -14.83 20.03 -5.72
CA ARG A 454 -14.70 18.73 -6.39
C ARG A 454 -15.70 18.50 -7.52
N GLY A 455 -16.76 19.30 -7.58
CA GLY A 455 -17.76 19.26 -8.64
C GLY A 455 -17.37 19.98 -9.93
N ILE A 456 -16.13 20.47 -10.05
CA ILE A 456 -15.64 21.23 -11.20
C ILE A 456 -14.36 20.57 -11.70
N LEU A 457 -14.37 20.08 -12.94
CA LEU A 457 -13.19 19.52 -13.60
C LEU A 457 -12.53 20.59 -14.47
N VAL A 458 -11.27 20.90 -14.14
CA VAL A 458 -10.42 21.84 -14.88
C VAL A 458 -9.20 21.10 -15.42
N ASP A 459 -9.08 21.04 -16.74
CA ASP A 459 -7.89 20.47 -17.41
C ASP A 459 -7.73 21.10 -18.80
N THR A 460 -6.67 21.87 -19.01
CA THR A 460 -6.58 22.79 -20.17
C THR A 460 -5.76 22.25 -21.34
N SER A 461 -5.10 21.10 -21.18
CA SER A 461 -4.22 20.55 -22.20
C SER A 461 -3.89 19.10 -21.92
N GLY A 462 -3.77 18.31 -22.97
CA GLY A 462 -3.41 16.90 -22.87
C GLY A 462 -4.30 16.07 -23.78
N ASN A 463 -4.19 14.76 -23.64
CA ASN A 463 -5.21 13.80 -24.04
C ASN A 463 -5.74 13.11 -22.79
N ASP A 464 -6.83 13.65 -22.25
CA ASP A 464 -7.27 13.39 -20.90
C ASP A 464 -8.42 12.38 -20.87
N THR A 465 -8.51 11.65 -19.76
CA THR A 465 -9.52 10.62 -19.57
C THR A 465 -10.30 10.85 -18.29
N LEU A 466 -11.62 10.96 -18.41
CA LEU A 466 -12.54 10.84 -17.29
C LEU A 466 -12.96 9.38 -17.15
N ASN A 467 -12.56 8.73 -16.06
CA ASN A 467 -12.85 7.33 -15.81
C ASN A 467 -13.78 7.15 -14.60
N ALA A 468 -15.02 6.77 -14.87
CA ALA A 468 -16.04 6.45 -13.87
C ALA A 468 -16.33 4.93 -13.79
N ALA A 469 -15.41 4.06 -14.25
CA ALA A 469 -15.58 2.61 -14.21
C ALA A 469 -15.88 2.08 -12.79
N ALA A 470 -15.30 2.73 -11.77
CA ALA A 470 -15.49 2.39 -10.36
C ALA A 470 -16.79 2.96 -9.73
N VAL A 471 -17.73 3.45 -10.56
CA VAL A 471 -19.05 3.92 -10.14
C VAL A 471 -20.10 2.87 -10.52
N SER A 472 -20.87 2.40 -9.53
CA SER A 472 -21.91 1.38 -9.74
C SER A 472 -23.29 1.96 -10.07
N GLY A 473 -23.47 3.27 -9.89
CA GLY A 473 -24.70 3.98 -10.21
C GLY A 473 -24.69 4.62 -11.59
N HIS A 474 -25.89 4.91 -12.10
CA HIS A 474 -26.09 5.57 -13.40
C HIS A 474 -25.25 6.83 -13.56
N SER A 475 -24.46 6.84 -14.63
CA SER A 475 -23.58 7.95 -14.99
C SER A 475 -23.92 8.50 -16.38
N VAL A 476 -24.07 9.83 -16.47
CA VAL A 476 -24.21 10.56 -17.74
C VAL A 476 -22.99 11.45 -17.90
N ILE A 477 -22.11 11.12 -18.84
CA ILE A 477 -20.88 11.88 -19.07
C ILE A 477 -21.05 12.71 -20.35
N ASN A 478 -20.98 14.03 -20.19
CA ASN A 478 -20.94 15.00 -21.27
C ASN A 478 -19.58 15.71 -21.25
N LEU A 479 -18.79 15.50 -22.30
CA LEU A 479 -17.44 16.06 -22.44
C LEU A 479 -17.43 17.48 -23.05
N GLY A 480 -18.61 18.06 -23.35
CA GLY A 480 -18.68 19.42 -23.87
C GLY A 480 -18.13 20.44 -22.87
N PRO A 481 -17.27 21.38 -23.28
CA PRO A 481 -16.80 22.44 -22.39
C PRO A 481 -17.97 23.29 -21.86
N GLY A 482 -18.03 23.47 -20.54
CA GLY A 482 -19.13 24.17 -19.86
C GLY A 482 -20.38 23.31 -19.62
N GLU A 483 -20.40 22.06 -20.10
CA GLU A 483 -21.54 21.16 -19.91
C GLU A 483 -21.51 20.47 -18.56
N THR A 484 -22.66 19.87 -18.21
CA THR A 484 -22.82 19.13 -16.97
C THR A 484 -22.91 17.63 -17.21
N SER A 485 -22.14 16.89 -16.42
CA SER A 485 -22.19 15.44 -16.28
C SER A 485 -22.90 15.08 -14.96
N GLN A 486 -23.38 13.85 -14.86
CA GLN A 486 -23.93 13.25 -13.64
C GLN A 486 -23.13 11.98 -13.33
N ILE A 487 -22.41 11.97 -12.21
CA ILE A 487 -21.59 10.83 -11.75
C ILE A 487 -21.95 10.56 -10.30
N ALA A 488 -22.18 9.30 -9.93
CA ALA A 488 -22.60 8.88 -8.60
C ALA A 488 -23.79 9.71 -8.05
N GLY A 489 -24.73 10.11 -8.93
CA GLY A 489 -25.88 10.93 -8.56
C GLY A 489 -25.56 12.37 -8.18
N ARG A 490 -24.37 12.89 -8.51
CA ARG A 490 -23.95 14.27 -8.33
C ARG A 490 -23.51 14.91 -9.64
N THR A 491 -23.73 16.21 -9.73
CA THR A 491 -23.30 17.00 -10.89
C THR A 491 -21.79 17.16 -10.88
N LEU A 492 -21.17 16.95 -12.04
CA LEU A 492 -19.81 17.35 -12.35
C LEU A 492 -19.89 18.36 -13.51
N VAL A 493 -19.23 19.51 -13.38
CA VAL A 493 -19.14 20.52 -14.43
C VAL A 493 -17.78 20.42 -15.11
N ILE A 494 -17.76 20.25 -16.42
CA ILE A 494 -16.54 20.40 -17.23
C ILE A 494 -16.35 21.90 -17.43
N ALA A 495 -15.26 22.51 -16.94
CA ALA A 495 -15.06 23.95 -17.09
C ALA A 495 -14.97 24.36 -18.57
N ALA A 496 -15.21 25.64 -18.86
CA ALA A 496 -15.37 26.13 -20.24
C ALA A 496 -14.08 26.04 -21.08
N ASP A 497 -12.92 26.03 -20.42
CA ASP A 497 -11.59 25.85 -21.00
C ASP A 497 -11.04 24.43 -20.82
N THR A 498 -11.85 23.51 -20.29
CA THR A 498 -11.45 22.12 -20.08
C THR A 498 -11.56 21.30 -21.36
N LEU A 499 -10.53 20.52 -21.65
CA LEU A 499 -10.48 19.54 -22.73
C LEU A 499 -10.41 18.14 -22.12
N ILE A 500 -11.40 17.29 -22.41
CA ILE A 500 -11.38 15.87 -22.06
C ILE A 500 -11.80 15.11 -23.31
N GLU A 501 -10.92 14.25 -23.81
CA GLU A 501 -11.11 13.52 -25.07
C GLU A 501 -11.77 12.17 -24.85
N ASN A 502 -11.54 11.56 -23.69
CA ASN A 502 -11.92 10.18 -23.42
C ASN A 502 -12.84 10.10 -22.19
N ALA A 503 -13.89 9.29 -22.30
CA ALA A 503 -14.79 8.98 -21.19
C ALA A 503 -14.96 7.47 -21.07
N ILE A 504 -14.89 6.98 -19.83
CA ILE A 504 -15.21 5.62 -19.45
C ILE A 504 -16.34 5.71 -18.42
N ALA A 505 -17.46 5.05 -18.71
CA ALA A 505 -18.56 4.90 -17.76
C ALA A 505 -18.41 3.61 -16.95
N GLY A 506 -19.14 3.51 -15.84
CA GLY A 506 -19.20 2.30 -15.00
C GLY A 506 -20.37 1.39 -15.32
N ASP A 507 -20.69 0.50 -14.38
CA ASP A 507 -21.71 -0.55 -14.53
C ASP A 507 -23.16 -0.03 -14.60
N GLY A 508 -23.39 1.26 -14.32
CA GLY A 508 -24.71 1.84 -14.04
C GLY A 508 -25.35 2.68 -15.14
#